data_AF-A0A523SNF1-F1
#
_entry.id   AF-A0A523SNF1-F1
#
_cell.length_a   1.000
_cell.length_b   1.000
_cell.length_c   1.000
_cell.angle_alpha   90.00
_cell.angle_beta   90.00
_cell.angle_gamma   90.00
#
_symmetry.space_group_name_H-M   'P 1'
#
loop_
_entity.id
_entity.type
_entity.pdbx_description
1 polymer ?
#
loop_
_entity_poly.entity_id
_entity_poly.type
_entity_poly.pdbx_seq_one_letter_code
_entity_poly.pdbx_strand_id
1 'polypeptide(L)'
;MPKIPMHLLDVYKERRKLTKELHGTGPFIRGSVVELRHSCGKKNCKRCQSGEKHSANYLSLRLLGKTKMIYLSNKDKTRAKRWVSNYRKLLEIAEKLSWLNVQIFTGKKK
;
A
#
# COMPACT_ATOMS: atom_id res chain seq x y z
N MET A 1 -21.83 20.26 18.98
CA MET A 1 -20.51 20.13 18.31
C MET A 1 -19.49 20.94 19.10
N PRO A 2 -18.28 20.43 19.38
CA PRO A 2 -17.25 21.22 20.05
C PRO A 2 -16.92 22.47 19.24
N LYS A 3 -16.78 23.63 19.91
CA LYS A 3 -16.36 24.89 19.27
C LYS A 3 -14.95 24.72 18.73
N ILE A 4 -14.76 24.97 17.43
CA ILE A 4 -13.44 24.92 16.78
C ILE A 4 -12.71 26.24 17.08
N PRO A 5 -11.52 26.22 17.69
CA PRO A 5 -10.72 27.44 17.87
C PRO A 5 -10.34 28.05 16.51
N MET A 6 -10.46 29.37 16.39
CA MET A 6 -10.22 30.10 15.14
C MET A 6 -8.82 29.84 14.56
N HIS A 7 -7.80 29.73 15.43
CA HIS A 7 -6.41 29.49 15.02
C HIS A 7 -6.15 28.06 14.50
N LEU A 8 -7.07 27.13 14.71
CA LEU A 8 -6.99 25.74 14.24
C LEU A 8 -7.90 25.44 13.06
N LEU A 9 -8.61 26.44 12.53
CA LEU A 9 -9.59 26.24 11.45
C LEU A 9 -9.00 25.48 10.24
N ASP A 10 -7.77 25.82 9.85
CA ASP A 10 -7.08 25.16 8.73
C ASP A 10 -6.73 23.70 9.02
N VAL A 11 -6.35 23.40 10.26
CA VAL A 11 -6.05 22.04 10.73
C VAL A 11 -7.30 21.16 10.61
N TYR A 12 -8.45 21.70 11.01
CA TYR A 12 -9.74 21.01 10.85
C TYR A 12 -10.16 20.86 9.38
N LYS A 13 -9.91 21.86 8.54
CA LYS A 13 -10.17 21.78 7.09
C LYS A 13 -9.34 20.68 6.43
N GLU A 14 -8.03 20.65 6.69
CA GLU A 14 -7.12 19.65 6.13
C GLU A 14 -7.45 18.25 6.66
N ARG A 15 -7.76 18.12 7.95
CA ARG A 15 -8.23 16.85 8.52
C ARG A 15 -9.47 16.34 7.80
N ARG A 16 -10.44 17.22 7.51
CA ARG A 16 -11.67 16.85 6.79
C ARG A 16 -11.36 16.41 5.36
N LYS A 17 -10.44 17.08 4.66
CA LYS A 17 -9.99 16.72 3.31
C LYS A 17 -9.33 15.34 3.31
N LEU A 18 -8.37 15.10 4.19
CA LEU A 18 -7.68 13.81 4.30
C LEU A 18 -8.64 12.69 4.72
N THR A 19 -9.62 12.97 5.57
CA THR A 19 -10.67 11.98 5.92
C THR A 19 -11.49 11.60 4.69
N LYS A 20 -11.85 12.56 3.83
CA LYS A 20 -12.53 12.25 2.55
C LYS A 20 -11.66 11.42 1.62
N GLU A 21 -10.37 11.76 1.53
CA GLU A 21 -9.41 11.02 0.70
C GLU A 21 -9.21 9.59 1.21
N LEU A 22 -9.17 9.41 2.53
CA LEU A 22 -9.12 8.11 3.19
C LEU A 22 -10.32 7.25 2.78
N HIS A 23 -11.54 7.78 2.88
CA HIS A 23 -12.75 7.10 2.43
C HIS A 23 -12.72 6.70 0.95
N GLY A 24 -12.05 7.49 0.10
CA GLY A 24 -11.93 7.24 -1.34
C GLY A 24 -10.82 6.27 -1.78
N THR A 25 -9.99 5.75 -0.87
CA THR A 25 -8.79 4.96 -1.23
C THR A 25 -9.13 3.60 -1.87
N GLY A 26 -10.33 3.05 -1.63
CA GLY A 26 -10.77 1.76 -2.18
C GLY A 26 -10.02 0.55 -1.58
N PRO A 27 -10.12 -0.64 -2.20
CA PRO A 27 -9.49 -1.85 -1.67
C PRO A 27 -7.96 -1.74 -1.60
N PHE A 28 -7.37 -2.30 -0.55
CA PHE A 28 -5.93 -2.25 -0.32
C PHE A 28 -5.38 -3.58 0.16
N ILE A 29 -4.09 -3.83 -0.09
CA ILE A 29 -3.35 -4.99 0.41
C ILE A 29 -2.03 -4.54 1.03
N ARG A 30 -1.79 -4.94 2.28
CA ARG A 30 -0.47 -4.83 2.90
C ARG A 30 0.47 -5.90 2.31
N GLY A 31 1.31 -5.50 1.37
CA GLY A 31 2.27 -6.39 0.75
C GLY A 31 3.08 -5.70 -0.36
N SER A 32 3.69 -6.51 -1.21
CA SER A 32 4.43 -6.04 -2.38
C SER A 32 4.18 -6.97 -3.58
N VAL A 33 4.15 -6.39 -4.78
CA VAL A 33 4.22 -7.17 -6.01
C VAL A 33 5.69 -7.32 -6.38
N VAL A 34 6.15 -8.56 -6.48
CA VAL A 34 7.54 -8.90 -6.78
C VAL A 34 7.62 -9.77 -8.02
N GLU A 35 8.73 -9.69 -8.74
CA GLU A 35 9.04 -10.56 -9.86
C GLU A 35 10.14 -11.53 -9.44
N LEU A 36 9.89 -12.83 -9.61
CA LEU A 36 10.83 -13.89 -9.25
C LEU A 36 11.27 -14.63 -10.51
N ARG A 37 12.57 -14.88 -10.62
CA ARG A 37 13.17 -15.70 -11.68
C ARG A 37 13.44 -17.12 -11.18
N HIS A 38 12.93 -18.12 -11.89
CA HIS A 38 13.06 -19.53 -11.52
C HIS A 38 13.30 -20.41 -12.75
N SER A 39 14.01 -21.52 -12.53
CA SER A 39 14.14 -22.56 -13.54
C SER A 39 12.81 -23.30 -13.68
N CYS A 40 12.46 -23.70 -14.90
CA CYS A 40 11.29 -24.57 -15.10
C CYS A 40 11.67 -26.04 -14.99
N GLY A 41 10.69 -26.92 -14.76
CA GLY A 41 10.89 -28.37 -14.66
C GLY A 41 11.16 -29.08 -15.98
N LYS A 42 11.27 -28.36 -17.11
CA LYS A 42 11.50 -28.96 -18.43
C LYS A 42 12.98 -29.26 -18.62
N LYS A 43 13.33 -30.56 -18.69
CA LYS A 43 14.72 -31.07 -18.80
C LYS A 43 15.59 -30.36 -19.86
N ASN A 44 14.98 -29.97 -20.99
CA ASN A 44 15.69 -29.35 -22.13
C ASN A 44 15.25 -27.90 -22.40
N CYS A 45 14.94 -27.12 -21.36
CA CYS A 45 14.59 -25.71 -21.56
C CYS A 45 15.84 -24.86 -21.85
N LYS A 46 15.97 -24.39 -23.10
CA LYS A 46 17.09 -23.53 -23.55
C LYS A 46 17.28 -22.28 -22.67
N ARG A 47 16.20 -21.59 -22.30
CA ARG A 47 16.27 -20.38 -21.43
C ARG A 47 16.76 -20.66 -20.01
N CYS A 48 16.50 -21.85 -19.49
CA CYS A 48 17.00 -22.22 -18.16
C CYS A 48 18.46 -22.64 -18.22
N GLN A 49 18.84 -23.37 -19.27
CA GLN A 49 20.22 -23.81 -19.49
C GLN A 49 21.17 -22.64 -19.79
N SER A 50 20.68 -21.57 -20.44
CA SER A 50 21.44 -20.34 -20.68
C SER A 50 21.54 -19.40 -19.48
N GLY A 51 20.85 -19.69 -18.37
CA GLY A 51 20.87 -18.87 -17.16
C GLY A 51 19.84 -17.72 -17.11
N GLU A 52 19.09 -17.44 -18.18
CA GLU A 52 18.06 -16.38 -18.21
C GLU A 52 16.93 -16.64 -17.18
N LYS A 53 16.55 -17.91 -16.99
CA LYS A 53 15.43 -18.36 -16.14
C LYS A 53 14.08 -17.75 -16.57
N HIS A 54 12.98 -18.32 -16.09
CA HIS A 54 11.64 -17.78 -16.35
C HIS A 54 11.24 -16.80 -15.25
N SER A 55 10.62 -15.68 -15.60
CA SER A 55 10.07 -14.76 -14.62
C SER A 55 8.57 -14.96 -14.41
N ALA A 56 8.14 -14.80 -13.16
CA ALA A 56 6.73 -14.78 -12.78
C ALA A 56 6.50 -13.72 -11.70
N ASN A 57 5.30 -13.13 -11.71
CA ASN A 57 4.93 -12.10 -10.75
C ASN A 57 4.19 -12.74 -9.58
N TYR A 58 4.46 -12.25 -8.38
CA TYR A 58 3.86 -12.72 -7.15
C TYR A 58 3.45 -11.55 -6.27
N LEU A 59 2.35 -11.72 -5.53
CA LEU A 59 2.04 -10.90 -4.37
C LEU A 59 2.70 -11.54 -3.15
N SER A 60 3.65 -10.81 -2.57
CA SER A 60 4.29 -11.16 -1.30
C SER A 60 3.57 -10.43 -0.18
N LEU A 61 3.10 -11.18 0.82
CA LEU A 61 2.44 -10.62 2.00
C LEU A 61 2.79 -11.43 3.25
N ARG A 62 2.78 -10.77 4.41
CA ARG A 62 3.03 -11.43 5.70
C ARG A 62 1.69 -11.77 6.33
N LEU A 63 1.41 -13.05 6.53
CA LEU A 63 0.21 -13.56 7.18
C LEU A 63 0.61 -14.44 8.35
N LEU A 64 0.13 -14.12 9.55
CA LEU A 64 0.42 -14.87 10.80
C LEU A 64 1.94 -15.08 11.01
N GLY A 65 2.73 -14.02 10.84
CA GLY A 65 4.18 -14.05 11.04
C GLY A 65 4.99 -14.72 9.92
N LYS A 66 4.36 -15.31 8.90
CA LYS A 66 5.03 -15.97 7.78
C LYS A 66 4.82 -15.23 6.46
N THR A 67 5.84 -15.24 5.60
CA THR A 67 5.72 -14.71 4.23
C THR A 67 4.95 -15.71 3.37
N LYS A 68 3.89 -15.23 2.71
CA LYS A 68 3.12 -15.98 1.70
C LYS A 68 3.33 -15.34 0.33
N MET A 69 3.48 -16.18 -0.67
CA MET A 69 3.62 -15.79 -2.07
C MET A 69 2.40 -16.29 -2.84
N ILE A 70 1.68 -15.37 -3.48
CA ILE A 70 0.52 -15.69 -4.33
C ILE A 70 0.90 -15.38 -5.77
N TYR A 71 0.83 -16.37 -6.66
CA TYR A 71 1.09 -16.17 -8.09
C TYR A 71 0.10 -15.16 -8.69
N LEU A 72 0.58 -14.31 -9.60
CA LEU A 72 -0.22 -13.30 -10.29
C LEU A 72 -0.19 -13.54 -11.80
N SER A 73 -1.37 -13.70 -12.38
CA SER A 73 -1.57 -13.53 -13.82
C SER A 73 -1.27 -12.08 -14.24
N ASN A 74 -1.10 -11.82 -15.54
CA ASN A 74 -0.91 -10.45 -16.04
C ASN A 74 -2.07 -9.51 -15.65
N LYS A 75 -3.31 -10.02 -15.68
CA LYS A 75 -4.51 -9.27 -15.26
C LYS A 75 -4.48 -8.97 -13.76
N ASP A 76 -4.12 -9.97 -12.95
CA ASP A 76 -4.07 -9.80 -11.49
C ASP A 76 -2.91 -8.93 -11.04
N LYS A 77 -1.78 -8.93 -11.77
CA LYS A 77 -0.62 -8.09 -11.49
C LYS A 77 -1.00 -6.61 -11.39
N THR A 78 -1.73 -6.10 -12.38
CA THR A 78 -2.14 -4.68 -12.42
C THR A 78 -3.07 -4.36 -11.25
N ARG A 79 -4.03 -5.24 -10.96
CA ARG A 79 -4.94 -5.08 -9.82
C ARG A 79 -4.21 -5.12 -8.48
N ALA A 80 -3.32 -6.07 -8.28
CA ALA A 80 -2.52 -6.20 -7.07
C ALA A 80 -1.60 -4.99 -6.86
N LYS A 81 -0.96 -4.48 -7.91
CA LYS A 81 -0.15 -3.25 -7.85
C LYS A 81 -0.98 -2.06 -7.39
N ARG A 82 -2.19 -1.88 -7.93
CA ARG A 82 -3.11 -0.81 -7.51
C ARG A 82 -3.46 -0.95 -6.02
N TRP A 83 -3.83 -2.13 -5.55
CA TRP A 83 -4.23 -2.33 -4.15
C TRP A 83 -3.05 -2.21 -3.17
N VAL A 84 -1.84 -2.62 -3.58
CA VAL A 84 -0.62 -2.35 -2.80
C VAL A 84 -0.32 -0.85 -2.73
N SER A 85 -0.50 -0.13 -3.84
CA SER A 85 -0.35 1.34 -3.86
C SER A 85 -1.36 2.02 -2.94
N ASN A 86 -2.62 1.58 -2.97
CA ASN A 86 -3.67 2.06 -2.08
C ASN A 86 -3.29 1.89 -0.60
N TYR A 87 -2.64 0.78 -0.23
CA TYR A 87 -2.16 0.58 1.13
C TYR A 87 -1.05 1.58 1.52
N ARG A 88 -0.14 1.92 0.60
CA ARG A 88 0.88 2.95 0.85
C ARG A 88 0.25 4.31 1.06
N LYS A 89 -0.69 4.68 0.19
CA LYS A 89 -1.47 5.92 0.30
C LYS A 89 -2.25 5.99 1.62
N LEU A 90 -2.85 4.88 2.03
CA LEU A 90 -3.54 4.76 3.32
C LEU A 90 -2.59 5.10 4.49
N LEU A 91 -1.36 4.56 4.50
CA LEU A 91 -0.38 4.84 5.55
C LEU A 91 0.03 6.32 5.57
N GLU A 92 0.28 6.93 4.41
CA GLU A 92 0.62 8.35 4.31
C GLU A 92 -0.52 9.25 4.83
N ILE A 93 -1.76 8.94 4.50
CA ILE A 93 -2.93 9.69 5.00
C ILE A 93 -3.08 9.50 6.51
N ALA A 94 -2.92 8.27 7.00
CA ALA A 94 -3.01 7.96 8.43
C ALA A 94 -1.96 8.73 9.24
N GLU A 95 -0.72 8.80 8.75
CA GLU A 95 0.36 9.56 9.40
C GLU A 95 0.04 11.05 9.46
N LYS A 96 -0.39 11.65 8.34
CA LYS A 96 -0.79 13.06 8.30
C LYS A 96 -1.98 13.34 9.23
N LEU A 97 -3.01 12.49 9.21
CA LEU A 97 -4.16 12.61 10.10
C LEU A 97 -3.76 12.51 11.57
N SER A 98 -2.84 11.59 11.90
CA SER A 98 -2.31 11.46 13.26
C SER A 98 -1.69 12.77 13.73
N TRP A 99 -0.88 13.42 12.89
CA TRP A 99 -0.24 14.68 13.24
C TRP A 99 -1.22 15.85 13.40
N LEU A 100 -2.21 15.96 12.50
CA LEU A 100 -3.28 16.97 12.63
C LEU A 100 -4.10 16.74 13.91
N ASN A 101 -4.37 15.49 14.27
CA ASN A 101 -5.06 15.16 15.51
C ASN A 101 -4.24 15.56 16.73
N VAL A 102 -2.92 15.43 16.70
CA VAL A 102 -2.03 15.93 17.77
C VAL A 102 -2.13 17.45 17.90
N GLN A 103 -2.13 18.19 16.80
CA GLN A 103 -2.31 19.66 16.84
C GLN A 103 -3.66 20.05 17.45
N ILE A 104 -4.73 19.34 17.07
CA ILE A 104 -6.07 19.55 17.63
C ILE A 104 -6.10 19.22 19.13
N PHE A 105 -5.52 18.08 19.52
CA PHE A 105 -5.49 17.61 20.91
C PHE A 105 -4.70 18.55 21.82
N THR A 106 -3.55 19.04 21.34
CA THR A 106 -2.68 19.96 22.11
C THR A 106 -3.11 21.41 22.03
N GLY A 107 -4.02 21.76 21.12
CA GLY A 107 -4.40 23.15 20.85
C GLY A 107 -3.32 23.99 20.15
N LYS A 108 -2.22 23.37 19.70
CA LYS A 108 -1.04 24.05 19.16
C LYS A 108 -0.87 23.75 17.67
N LYS A 109 -0.84 24.80 16.86
CA LYS A 109 -0.41 24.73 15.46
C LYS A 109 1.12 24.86 15.48
N LYS A 110 1.83 23.74 15.36
CA LYS A 110 3.27 23.74 15.10
C LYS A 110 3.55 24.38 13.75
#